data_AF-A0A966MRW7-F1
#
_entry.id   AF-A0A966MRW7-F1
#
_cell.length_a   1.000
_cell.length_b   1.000
_cell.length_c   1.000
_cell.angle_alpha   90.00
_cell.angle_beta   90.00
_cell.angle_gamma   90.00
#
_symmetry.space_group_name_H-M   'P 1'
#
loop_
_entity.id
_entity.type
_entity.pdbx_description
1 polymer ?
#
loop_
_entity_poly.entity_id
_entity_poly.type
_entity_poly.pdbx_seq_one_letter_code
_entity_poly.pdbx_strand_id
1 'polypeptide(L)'
;MAARPPLLQLTWAGFDAAVDLIAAQCRWRDRAGVHGADAAGRLLAAALGERLGLNVLPLAGPGMVDVHGLVRRAPASEWAWPDVEVWAWADATPEQRVQSVMKVTPGTLVLMPWQDAAANTRRPFVAGFDD
;
A
#
# COMPACT_ATOMS: atom_id res chain seq x y z
N MET A 1 13.42 -26.98 9.68
CA MET A 1 13.32 -25.56 10.06
C MET A 1 12.46 -24.84 9.03
N ALA A 2 11.36 -24.20 9.43
CA ALA A 2 10.60 -23.36 8.51
C ALA A 2 11.47 -22.16 8.07
N ALA A 3 11.53 -21.89 6.78
CA ALA A 3 12.24 -20.72 6.26
C ALA A 3 11.56 -19.45 6.80
N ARG A 4 12.36 -18.48 7.28
CA ARG A 4 11.82 -17.17 7.66
C ARG A 4 11.22 -16.51 6.41
N PRO A 5 10.05 -15.86 6.53
CA PRO A 5 9.45 -15.17 5.39
C PRO A 5 10.40 -14.08 4.87
N PRO A 6 10.40 -13.81 3.56
CA PRO A 6 11.17 -12.70 3.01
C PRO A 6 10.68 -11.37 3.63
N LEU A 7 11.62 -10.44 3.81
CA LEU A 7 11.36 -9.10 4.32
C LEU A 7 11.51 -8.09 3.18
N LEU A 8 10.50 -7.23 3.02
CA LEU A 8 10.53 -6.06 2.16
C LEU A 8 10.35 -4.81 3.02
N GLN A 9 11.38 -3.96 3.07
CA GLN A 9 11.28 -2.65 3.73
C GLN A 9 10.99 -1.58 2.67
N LEU A 10 9.85 -0.92 2.80
CA LEU A 10 9.46 0.22 1.99
C LEU A 10 10.13 1.49 2.54
N THR A 11 10.35 2.47 1.68
CA THR A 11 11.05 3.72 2.00
C THR A 11 10.16 4.93 1.77
N TRP A 12 10.49 6.07 2.39
CA TRP A 12 9.79 7.33 2.12
C TRP A 12 9.91 7.76 0.66
N ALA A 13 11.08 7.58 0.04
CA ALA A 13 11.23 7.81 -1.40
C ALA A 13 10.31 6.89 -2.24
N GLY A 14 10.12 5.64 -1.81
CA GLY A 14 9.17 4.73 -2.43
C GLY A 14 7.71 5.14 -2.22
N PHE A 15 7.40 5.78 -1.09
CA PHE A 15 6.07 6.35 -0.82
C PHE A 15 5.79 7.50 -1.78
N ASP A 16 6.71 8.45 -1.91
CA ASP A 16 6.56 9.59 -2.83
C ASP A 16 6.38 9.11 -4.27
N ALA A 17 7.19 8.14 -4.70
CA ALA A 17 7.06 7.52 -6.02
C ALA A 17 5.72 6.77 -6.21
N ALA A 18 5.19 6.14 -5.16
CA ALA A 18 3.89 5.49 -5.21
C ALA A 18 2.75 6.51 -5.37
N VAL A 19 2.81 7.61 -4.62
CA VAL A 19 1.85 8.73 -4.75
C VAL A 19 1.88 9.28 -6.18
N ASP A 20 3.06 9.54 -6.72
CA ASP A 20 3.25 10.03 -8.08
C ASP A 20 2.67 9.08 -9.13
N LEU A 21 2.94 7.78 -9.00
CA LEU A 21 2.48 6.77 -9.94
C LEU A 21 0.96 6.59 -9.90
N ILE A 22 0.37 6.51 -8.70
CA ILE A 22 -1.09 6.40 -8.54
C ILE A 22 -1.76 7.66 -9.10
N ALA A 23 -1.23 8.84 -8.76
CA ALA A 23 -1.72 10.12 -9.29
C ALA A 23 -1.66 10.21 -10.82
N ALA A 24 -0.64 9.62 -11.46
CA ALA A 24 -0.53 9.63 -12.91
C ALA A 24 -1.47 8.65 -13.63
N GLN A 25 -1.88 7.55 -12.99
CA GLN A 25 -2.60 6.46 -13.64
C GLN A 25 -4.13 6.50 -13.44
N CYS A 26 -4.60 7.07 -12.35
CA CYS A 26 -6.04 7.19 -12.07
C CYS A 26 -6.70 8.32 -12.88
N ARG A 27 -7.98 8.13 -13.20
CA ARG A 27 -8.82 9.17 -13.81
C ARG A 27 -9.49 9.99 -12.70
N TRP A 28 -8.91 11.13 -12.34
CA TRP A 28 -9.29 11.91 -11.14
C TRP A 28 -10.36 12.99 -11.35
N ARG A 29 -10.53 13.49 -12.58
CA ARG A 29 -11.34 14.70 -12.84
C ARG A 29 -12.81 14.58 -12.42
N ASP A 30 -13.34 13.36 -12.34
CA ASP A 30 -14.73 13.09 -11.99
C ASP A 30 -14.89 12.34 -10.66
N ARG A 31 -13.82 12.30 -9.83
CA ARG A 31 -13.83 11.54 -8.58
C ARG A 31 -14.40 12.37 -7.43
N ALA A 32 -15.26 11.75 -6.63
CA ALA A 32 -15.88 12.39 -5.46
C ALA A 32 -14.88 12.62 -4.30
N GLY A 33 -13.80 11.84 -4.27
CA GLY A 33 -12.76 11.94 -3.26
C GLY A 33 -11.89 10.69 -3.18
N VAL A 34 -11.01 10.66 -2.19
CA VAL A 34 -10.11 9.54 -1.90
C VAL A 34 -10.33 9.05 -0.47
N HIS A 35 -10.35 7.73 -0.29
CA HIS A 35 -10.45 7.07 1.02
C HIS A 35 -9.21 6.20 1.25
N GLY A 36 -8.74 6.14 2.49
CA GLY A 36 -7.67 5.24 2.91
C GLY A 36 -8.20 4.09 3.76
N ALA A 37 -8.20 2.88 3.21
CA ALA A 37 -8.79 1.69 3.85
C ALA A 37 -8.02 1.20 5.08
N ASP A 38 -6.69 1.40 5.11
CA ASP A 38 -5.81 1.00 6.21
C ASP A 38 -4.94 2.17 6.69
N ALA A 39 -4.10 1.96 7.71
CA ALA A 39 -3.25 3.04 8.25
C ALA A 39 -2.29 3.64 7.23
N ALA A 40 -1.70 2.81 6.37
CA ALA A 40 -0.83 3.26 5.29
C ALA A 40 -1.64 3.85 4.13
N GLY A 41 -2.81 3.27 3.83
CA GLY A 41 -3.80 3.80 2.90
C GLY A 41 -4.26 5.21 3.28
N ARG A 42 -4.44 5.52 4.57
CA ARG A 42 -4.79 6.87 5.02
C ARG A 42 -3.69 7.89 4.73
N LEU A 43 -2.41 7.50 4.85
CA LEU A 43 -1.30 8.36 4.47
C LEU A 43 -1.26 8.58 2.95
N LEU A 44 -1.46 7.53 2.15
CA LEU A 44 -1.58 7.65 0.70
C LEU A 44 -2.76 8.55 0.32
N ALA A 45 -3.92 8.38 0.95
CA ALA A 45 -5.11 9.17 0.69
C ALA A 45 -4.88 10.65 1.00
N ALA A 46 -4.21 10.97 2.11
CA ALA A 46 -3.84 12.34 2.44
C ALA A 46 -2.90 12.96 1.39
N ALA A 47 -1.84 12.25 1.01
CA ALA A 47 -0.88 12.73 0.02
C ALA A 47 -1.50 12.89 -1.38
N LEU A 48 -2.35 11.94 -1.80
CA LEU A 48 -3.10 12.01 -3.06
C LEU A 48 -4.12 13.14 -3.03
N GLY A 49 -4.84 13.31 -1.91
CA GLY A 49 -5.80 14.39 -1.72
C GLY A 49 -5.16 15.76 -1.90
N GLU A 50 -4.02 16.00 -1.27
CA GLU A 50 -3.24 17.23 -1.43
C GLU A 50 -2.77 17.42 -2.88
N ARG A 51 -2.15 16.39 -3.46
CA ARG A 51 -1.57 16.45 -4.81
C ARG A 51 -2.60 16.72 -5.90
N LEU A 52 -3.80 16.16 -5.75
CA LEU A 52 -4.85 16.16 -6.78
C LEU A 52 -5.98 17.15 -6.49
N GLY A 53 -5.94 17.83 -5.34
CA GLY A 53 -7.03 18.70 -4.88
C GLY A 53 -8.31 17.93 -4.58
N LEU A 54 -8.21 16.68 -4.11
CA LEU A 54 -9.35 15.82 -3.78
C LEU A 54 -9.63 15.82 -2.28
N ASN A 55 -10.91 15.74 -1.92
CA ASN A 55 -11.30 15.57 -0.54
C ASN A 55 -10.92 14.17 -0.03
N VAL A 56 -10.31 14.12 1.14
CA VAL A 56 -10.10 12.87 1.88
C VAL A 56 -11.38 12.54 2.65
N LEU A 57 -11.99 11.42 2.34
CA LEU A 57 -13.28 11.04 2.88
C LEU A 57 -13.16 9.87 3.88
N PRO A 58 -13.99 9.86 4.94
CA PRO A 58 -13.87 8.90 6.03
C PRO A 58 -14.32 7.49 5.66
N LEU A 59 -15.09 7.32 4.59
CA LEU A 59 -15.63 6.05 4.12
C LEU A 59 -15.55 5.99 2.59
N ALA A 60 -15.28 4.81 2.04
CA ALA A 60 -15.38 4.56 0.61
C ALA A 60 -16.84 4.56 0.13
N GLY A 61 -17.08 5.08 -1.08
CA GLY A 61 -18.38 5.14 -1.70
C GLY A 61 -18.29 5.39 -3.21
N PRO A 62 -19.43 5.39 -3.93
CA PRO A 62 -19.46 5.50 -5.38
C PRO A 62 -18.66 6.68 -5.93
N GLY A 63 -17.93 6.46 -7.04
CA GLY A 63 -17.15 7.50 -7.71
C GLY A 63 -15.89 7.93 -6.96
N MET A 64 -15.47 7.21 -5.92
CA MET A 64 -14.25 7.48 -5.17
C MET A 64 -13.08 6.60 -5.61
N VAL A 65 -11.89 6.94 -5.12
CA VAL A 65 -10.72 6.06 -5.13
C VAL A 65 -10.48 5.55 -3.71
N ASP A 66 -10.36 4.24 -3.56
CA ASP A 66 -10.05 3.58 -2.30
C ASP A 66 -8.60 3.08 -2.33
N VAL A 67 -7.76 3.60 -1.45
CA VAL A 67 -6.32 3.31 -1.43
C VAL A 67 -5.90 2.50 -0.21
N HIS A 68 -5.04 1.52 -0.46
CA HIS A 68 -4.49 0.58 0.51
C HIS A 68 -2.97 0.71 0.54
N GLY A 69 -2.36 0.57 1.72
CA GLY A 69 -0.91 0.45 1.79
C GLY A 69 -0.44 -0.93 1.36
N LEU A 70 -1.11 -1.97 1.88
CA LEU A 70 -0.80 -3.35 1.56
C LEU A 70 -2.06 -4.20 1.54
N VAL A 71 -2.34 -4.79 0.38
CA VAL A 71 -3.47 -5.70 0.23
C VAL A 71 -2.99 -7.14 0.40
N ARG A 72 -3.59 -7.87 1.34
CA ARG A 72 -3.33 -9.31 1.55
C ARG A 72 -4.53 -10.18 1.20
N ARG A 73 -5.71 -9.58 1.02
CA ARG A 73 -6.98 -10.22 0.68
C ARG A 73 -7.75 -9.28 -0.25
N ALA A 74 -8.62 -9.81 -1.08
CA ALA A 74 -9.47 -9.00 -1.96
C ALA A 74 -10.15 -7.86 -1.19
N PRO A 75 -10.06 -6.60 -1.66
CA PRO A 75 -10.70 -5.45 -1.03
C PRO A 75 -12.23 -5.61 -1.04
N ALA A 76 -12.88 -5.39 0.11
CA ALA A 76 -14.34 -5.50 0.20
C ALA A 76 -15.07 -4.39 -0.58
N SER A 77 -14.41 -3.26 -0.79
CA SER A 77 -14.92 -2.10 -1.53
C SER A 77 -15.23 -2.42 -2.99
N GLU A 78 -14.42 -3.26 -3.65
CA GLU A 78 -14.68 -3.70 -5.03
C GLU A 78 -16.03 -4.44 -5.16
N TRP A 79 -16.45 -5.14 -4.11
CA TRP A 79 -17.73 -5.87 -4.10
C TRP A 79 -18.91 -5.00 -3.65
N ALA A 80 -18.64 -4.00 -2.80
CA ALA A 80 -19.67 -3.11 -2.30
C ALA A 80 -20.08 -2.05 -3.33
N TRP A 81 -19.11 -1.55 -4.12
CA TRP A 81 -19.31 -0.42 -5.02
C TRP A 81 -18.56 -0.64 -6.35
N PRO A 82 -19.27 -1.00 -7.44
CA PRO A 82 -18.64 -1.27 -8.74
C PRO A 82 -17.85 -0.09 -9.32
N ASP A 83 -18.22 1.13 -8.95
CA ASP A 83 -17.60 2.37 -9.48
C ASP A 83 -16.43 2.89 -8.62
N VAL A 84 -16.12 2.22 -7.50
CA VAL A 84 -14.93 2.53 -6.69
C VAL A 84 -13.70 1.97 -7.37
N GLU A 85 -12.74 2.85 -7.65
CA GLU A 85 -11.44 2.43 -8.16
C GLU A 85 -10.55 2.08 -6.96
N VAL A 86 -10.08 0.83 -6.89
CA VAL A 86 -9.22 0.39 -5.79
C VAL A 86 -7.76 0.36 -6.21
N TRP A 87 -6.92 0.96 -5.39
CA TRP A 87 -5.47 1.01 -5.58
C TRP A 87 -4.71 0.59 -4.35
N ALA A 88 -3.55 -0.01 -4.55
CA ALA A 88 -2.65 -0.34 -3.46
C ALA A 88 -1.22 0.12 -3.74
N TRP A 89 -0.48 0.48 -2.71
CA TRP A 89 0.97 0.60 -2.86
C TRP A 89 1.57 -0.78 -3.12
N ALA A 90 1.24 -1.78 -2.31
CA ALA A 90 1.66 -3.16 -2.51
C ALA A 90 0.48 -4.13 -2.55
N ASP A 91 0.49 -5.06 -3.51
CA ASP A 91 -0.45 -6.17 -3.59
C ASP A 91 0.27 -7.50 -3.32
N ALA A 92 -0.11 -8.13 -2.22
CA ALA A 92 0.34 -9.44 -1.77
C ALA A 92 -0.80 -10.46 -1.70
N THR A 93 -1.90 -10.22 -2.43
CA THR A 93 -2.99 -11.20 -2.59
C THR A 93 -2.48 -12.43 -3.35
N PRO A 94 -3.05 -13.62 -3.13
CA PRO A 94 -2.67 -14.82 -3.89
C PRO A 94 -2.81 -14.65 -5.41
N GLU A 95 -3.87 -13.96 -5.85
CA GLU A 95 -4.18 -13.76 -7.27
C GLU A 95 -3.45 -12.56 -7.87
N GLN A 96 -2.90 -11.66 -7.04
CA GLN A 96 -2.21 -10.44 -7.44
C GLN A 96 -3.00 -9.61 -8.46
N ARG A 97 -4.32 -9.47 -8.27
CA ARG A 97 -5.21 -8.77 -9.23
C ARG A 97 -5.48 -7.31 -8.88
N VAL A 98 -5.12 -6.85 -7.69
CA VAL A 98 -5.42 -5.48 -7.26
C VAL A 98 -4.51 -4.49 -7.96
N GLN A 99 -5.07 -3.40 -8.48
CA GLN A 99 -4.28 -2.37 -9.13
C GLN A 99 -3.29 -1.77 -8.13
N SER A 100 -2.00 -1.80 -8.48
CA SER A 100 -0.96 -1.50 -7.50
C SER A 100 0.34 -1.02 -8.10
N VAL A 101 1.12 -0.30 -7.29
CA VAL A 101 2.47 0.17 -7.65
C VAL A 101 3.45 -1.00 -7.69
N MET A 102 3.31 -1.98 -6.78
CA MET A 102 4.13 -3.18 -6.78
C MET A 102 3.35 -4.45 -6.43
N LYS A 103 3.79 -5.56 -7.04
CA LYS A 103 3.36 -6.92 -6.70
C LYS A 103 4.38 -7.55 -5.77
N VAL A 104 3.90 -8.12 -4.67
CA VAL A 104 4.73 -8.70 -3.62
C VAL A 104 4.35 -10.16 -3.45
N THR A 105 5.34 -11.03 -3.32
CA THR A 105 5.12 -12.46 -3.08
C THR A 105 4.23 -12.66 -1.84
N PRO A 106 3.13 -13.42 -1.94
CA PRO A 106 2.29 -13.74 -0.78
C PRO A 106 3.12 -14.33 0.37
N GLY A 107 2.86 -13.85 1.58
CA GLY A 107 3.64 -14.26 2.77
C GLY A 107 4.89 -13.42 3.05
N THR A 108 5.26 -12.47 2.18
CA THR A 108 6.32 -11.49 2.49
C THR A 108 5.91 -10.62 3.67
N LEU A 109 6.85 -10.43 4.61
CA LEU A 109 6.73 -9.42 5.65
C LEU A 109 7.09 -8.07 5.03
N VAL A 110 6.12 -7.16 4.98
CA VAL A 110 6.30 -5.82 4.43
C VAL A 110 6.35 -4.84 5.60
N LEU A 111 7.40 -4.04 5.66
CA LEU A 111 7.56 -2.96 6.62
C LEU A 111 7.36 -1.62 5.92
N MET A 112 6.48 -0.81 6.48
CA MET A 112 6.24 0.56 6.02
C MET A 112 7.40 1.48 6.43
N PRO A 113 7.57 2.65 5.77
CA PRO A 113 8.70 3.54 6.03
C PRO A 113 8.84 4.04 7.48
N TRP A 114 7.72 4.12 8.20
CA TRP A 114 7.67 4.54 9.61
C TRP A 114 7.79 3.37 10.61
N GLN A 115 7.95 2.14 10.11
CA GLN A 115 8.11 0.96 10.95
C GLN A 115 9.57 0.56 11.05
N ASP A 116 10.01 0.27 12.27
CA ASP A 116 11.32 -0.30 12.49
C ASP A 116 11.35 -1.78 12.13
N ALA A 117 12.43 -2.20 11.47
CA ALA A 117 12.72 -3.62 11.31
C ALA A 117 13.10 -4.20 12.68
N ALA A 118 12.38 -5.24 13.11
CA ALA A 118 12.70 -5.92 14.37
C ALA A 118 14.17 -6.36 14.38
N ALA A 119 14.86 -6.18 15.50
CA ALA A 119 16.31 -6.41 15.61
C ALA A 119 16.77 -7.80 15.11
N ASN A 120 15.90 -8.81 15.21
CA ASN A 120 16.14 -10.20 14.78
C ASN A 120 15.96 -10.45 13.25
N THR A 121 15.53 -9.46 12.48
CA THR A 121 15.39 -9.53 11.02
C THR A 121 16.66 -9.13 10.29
N ARG A 122 17.52 -8.34 10.95
CA ARG A 122 18.92 -8.17 10.55
C ARG A 122 19.62 -9.50 10.86
N ARG A 123 19.84 -10.35 9.86
CA ARG A 123 20.93 -11.33 10.01
C ARG A 123 22.18 -10.50 10.33
N PRO A 124 22.99 -10.86 11.34
CA PRO A 124 24.37 -10.41 11.31
C PRO A 124 24.92 -10.92 9.98
N PHE A 125 25.22 -9.98 9.08
CA PHE A 125 26.09 -10.30 7.97
C PHE A 125 27.41 -10.73 8.64
N VAL A 126 27.81 -11.98 8.39
CA VAL A 126 28.99 -12.68 8.94
C VAL A 126 28.72 -13.45 10.25
N ALA A 127 28.87 -14.77 10.17
CA ALA A 127 29.04 -15.61 11.35
C ALA A 127 30.44 -15.37 11.93
N GLY A 128 30.54 -14.94 13.19
CA GLY A 128 31.81 -14.79 13.91
C GLY A 128 32.16 -13.39 14.40
N PHE A 129 31.23 -12.43 14.39
CA PHE A 129 31.39 -11.15 15.08
C PHE A 129 30.23 -10.98 16.07
N ASP A 130 30.48 -11.37 17.31
CA ASP A 130 29.77 -10.88 18.48
C ASP A 130 30.74 -9.93 19.21
N ASP A 131 30.22 -8.82 19.75
CA ASP A 131 30.96 -7.83 20.54
C ASP A 131 31.65 -8.45 21.78
#